data_AF-A0A9X4AP15-F1
#
_entry.id   AF-A0A9X4AP15-F1
#
_cell.length_a   1.000
_cell.length_b   1.000
_cell.length_c   1.000
_cell.angle_alpha   90.00
_cell.angle_beta   90.00
_cell.angle_gamma   90.00
#
_symmetry.space_group_name_H-M   'P 1'
#
loop_
_entity.id
_entity.type
_entity.pdbx_description
1 polymer ?
#
loop_
_entity_poly.entity_id
_entity_poly.type
_entity_poly.pdbx_seq_one_letter_code
_entity_poly.pdbx_strand_id
1 'polypeptide(L)'
;MAASVNVTLTVDNFYYDSSTNRTKARLDSRFQWSGVPSFKMTDILAISWNNYMQTGKVGGVTYRHIYGTQSDYFKSATYLPPEGGMESYGGGYKWSVSEQDNYFYTYKGYAIFVIEKANYNHLEAYTAYGHQQGYAKLSFSVRSGVDVQFNLQRKNIGDDYFSARYP
;
A
#
# COMPACT_ATOMS: atom_id res chain seq x y z
N MET A 1 -6.51 -15.54 19.51
CA MET A 1 -5.38 -14.62 19.32
C MET A 1 -5.84 -13.50 18.41
N ALA A 2 -5.52 -12.25 18.73
CA ALA A 2 -5.86 -11.11 17.87
C ALA A 2 -4.95 -11.11 16.62
N ALA A 3 -5.48 -10.73 15.46
CA ALA A 3 -4.69 -10.64 14.25
C ALA A 3 -3.72 -9.44 14.33
N SER A 4 -2.48 -9.62 13.87
CA SER A 4 -1.46 -8.57 13.84
C SER A 4 -0.74 -8.53 12.49
N VAL A 5 -0.43 -7.34 11.99
CA VAL A 5 0.36 -7.17 10.77
C VAL A 5 1.81 -6.80 11.11
N ASN A 6 2.76 -7.52 10.52
CA ASN A 6 4.16 -7.13 10.50
C ASN A 6 4.48 -6.47 9.16
N VAL A 7 5.23 -5.38 9.19
CA VAL A 7 5.64 -4.63 8.01
C VAL A 7 7.15 -4.44 8.05
N THR A 8 7.81 -4.66 6.93
CA THR A 8 9.25 -4.52 6.79
C THR A 8 9.57 -3.69 5.55
N LEU A 9 10.60 -2.86 5.64
CA LEU A 9 11.18 -2.15 4.50
C LEU A 9 12.62 -2.58 4.35
N THR A 10 12.99 -2.99 3.14
CA THR A 10 14.37 -3.25 2.76
C THR A 10 14.78 -2.31 1.63
N VAL A 11 15.99 -1.77 1.72
CA VAL A 11 16.63 -1.01 0.64
C VAL A 11 17.72 -1.89 0.05
N ASP A 12 17.63 -2.18 -1.24
CA ASP A 12 18.65 -2.92 -1.99
C ASP A 12 19.03 -2.20 -3.28
N ASN A 13 20.10 -2.68 -3.93
CA ASN A 13 20.67 -2.06 -5.13
C ASN A 13 20.88 -0.54 -4.99
N PHE A 14 21.32 -0.09 -3.80
CA PHE A 14 21.70 1.30 -3.58
C PHE A 14 23.13 1.52 -4.08
N TYR A 15 23.27 2.26 -5.18
CA TYR A 15 24.58 2.58 -5.74
C TYR A 15 24.57 3.87 -6.54
N TYR A 16 25.75 4.49 -6.66
CA TYR A 16 26.00 5.61 -7.55
C TYR A 16 26.62 5.11 -8.85
N ASP A 17 26.00 5.47 -9.98
CA ASP A 17 26.45 5.16 -11.33
C ASP A 17 27.11 6.40 -11.95
N SER A 18 28.44 6.40 -11.98
CA SER A 18 29.23 7.52 -12.52
C SER A 18 29.06 7.71 -14.03
N SER A 19 28.61 6.69 -14.77
CA SER A 19 28.41 6.79 -16.21
C SER A 19 27.16 7.60 -16.56
N THR A 20 26.14 7.55 -15.70
CA THR A 20 24.89 8.29 -15.87
C THR A 20 24.75 9.46 -14.90
N ASN A 21 25.72 9.64 -13.99
CA ASN A 21 25.69 10.60 -12.89
C ASN A 21 24.40 10.51 -12.06
N ARG A 22 24.01 9.28 -11.69
CA ARG A 22 22.77 9.00 -10.94
C ARG A 22 22.99 8.07 -9.76
N THR A 23 22.34 8.36 -8.63
CA THR A 23 22.16 7.43 -7.53
C THR A 23 20.86 6.64 -7.77
N LYS A 24 20.93 5.32 -7.68
CA LYS A 24 19.81 4.40 -7.91
C LYS A 24 19.57 3.57 -6.66
N ALA A 25 18.31 3.18 -6.42
CA ALA A 25 17.94 2.27 -5.35
C ALA A 25 16.67 1.49 -5.69
N ARG A 26 16.49 0.35 -5.04
CA ARG A 26 15.24 -0.39 -5.01
C ARG A 26 14.74 -0.48 -3.55
N LEU A 27 13.46 -0.15 -3.39
CA LEU A 27 12.74 -0.19 -2.11
C LEU A 27 11.79 -1.39 -2.16
N ASP A 28 11.90 -2.32 -1.22
CA ASP A 28 11.03 -3.51 -1.11
C ASP A 28 10.35 -3.48 0.26
N SER A 29 9.08 -3.08 0.26
CA SER A 29 8.25 -3.16 1.46
C SER A 29 7.36 -4.39 1.41
N ARG A 30 7.29 -5.11 2.52
CA ARG A 30 6.51 -6.34 2.65
C ARG A 30 5.67 -6.30 3.91
N PHE A 31 4.49 -6.89 3.84
CA PHE A 31 3.66 -7.14 5.00
C PHE A 31 3.27 -8.60 5.12
N GLN A 32 3.00 -9.03 6.34
CA GLN A 32 2.42 -10.33 6.63
C GLN A 32 1.50 -10.25 7.85
N TRP A 33 0.30 -10.81 7.72
CA TRP A 33 -0.64 -11.00 8.81
C TRP A 33 -0.34 -12.28 9.58
N SER A 34 -0.34 -12.18 10.91
CA SER A 34 -0.47 -13.30 11.84
C SER A 34 -1.93 -13.38 12.27
N GLY A 35 -2.64 -14.43 11.82
CA GLY A 35 -4.07 -14.59 12.03
C GLY A 35 -4.94 -13.93 10.96
N VAL A 36 -6.24 -14.18 11.04
CA VAL A 36 -7.24 -13.70 10.07
C VAL A 36 -7.80 -12.35 10.55
N PRO A 37 -7.63 -11.26 9.78
CA PRO A 37 -8.22 -9.97 10.12
C PRO A 37 -9.76 -10.06 10.21
N SER A 38 -10.36 -9.40 11.19
CA SER A 38 -11.83 -9.41 11.39
C SER A 38 -12.56 -8.40 10.51
N PHE A 39 -11.85 -7.62 9.69
CA PHE A 39 -12.39 -6.59 8.81
C PHE A 39 -12.25 -6.97 7.33
N LYS A 40 -13.13 -6.41 6.50
CA LYS A 40 -13.35 -6.85 5.10
C LYS A 40 -13.13 -5.71 4.09
N MET A 41 -12.11 -4.89 4.35
CA MET A 41 -12.00 -3.56 3.73
C MET A 41 -10.85 -3.50 2.73
N THR A 42 -10.43 -2.29 2.34
CA THR A 42 -9.28 -2.07 1.47
C THR A 42 -8.07 -1.74 2.33
N ASP A 43 -6.96 -2.43 2.09
CA ASP A 43 -5.68 -2.11 2.73
C ASP A 43 -4.74 -1.41 1.75
N ILE A 44 -3.77 -0.70 2.30
CA ILE A 44 -2.73 0.01 1.57
C ILE A 44 -1.36 -0.25 2.20
N LEU A 45 -0.36 -0.49 1.34
CA LEU A 45 1.05 -0.39 1.71
C LEU A 45 1.65 0.76 0.92
N ALA A 46 2.17 1.75 1.64
CA ALA A 46 2.79 2.92 1.05
C ALA A 46 4.27 2.98 1.45
N ILE A 47 5.08 3.50 0.55
CA ILE A 47 6.48 3.84 0.80
C ILE A 47 6.65 5.31 0.45
N SER A 48 7.27 6.07 1.35
CA SER A 48 7.77 7.41 1.07
C SER A 48 9.30 7.41 1.05
N TRP A 49 9.86 8.35 0.30
CA TRP A 49 11.29 8.55 0.19
C TRP A 49 11.62 10.03 0.02
N ASN A 50 12.84 10.43 0.38
CA ASN A 50 13.31 11.78 0.07
C ASN A 50 13.41 11.95 -1.46
N ASN A 51 13.16 13.15 -1.98
CA ASN A 51 13.05 13.53 -3.41
C ASN A 51 13.88 12.71 -4.44
N TYR A 52 13.37 11.57 -4.89
CA TYR A 52 13.93 10.69 -5.93
C TYR A 52 12.82 10.36 -6.94
N MET A 53 13.17 10.34 -8.23
CA MET A 53 12.22 10.01 -9.29
C MET A 53 11.96 8.49 -9.33
N GLN A 54 10.69 8.09 -9.38
CA GLN A 54 10.30 6.69 -9.59
C GLN A 54 10.50 6.28 -11.05
N THR A 55 11.25 5.21 -11.29
CA THR A 55 11.50 4.62 -12.63
C THR A 55 10.88 3.24 -12.82
N GLY A 56 10.55 2.54 -11.73
CA GLY A 56 9.93 1.22 -11.77
C GLY A 56 9.00 1.01 -10.58
N LYS A 57 7.97 0.18 -10.76
CA LYS A 57 7.03 -0.18 -9.70
C LYS A 57 6.42 -1.55 -9.94
N VAL A 58 6.27 -2.34 -8.88
CA VAL A 58 5.50 -3.59 -8.89
C VAL A 58 4.94 -3.88 -7.50
N GLY A 59 3.71 -4.37 -7.42
CA GLY A 59 3.07 -4.70 -6.15
C GLY A 59 2.05 -5.81 -6.32
N GLY A 60 1.90 -6.61 -5.27
CA GLY A 60 1.04 -7.78 -5.31
C GLY A 60 0.82 -8.40 -3.95
N VAL A 61 -0.22 -9.22 -3.88
CA VAL A 61 -0.69 -9.84 -2.65
C VAL A 61 -1.00 -11.31 -2.86
N THR A 62 -0.85 -12.08 -1.79
CA THR A 62 -1.25 -13.48 -1.74
C THR A 62 -2.45 -13.63 -0.82
N TYR A 63 -3.51 -14.23 -1.35
CA TYR A 63 -4.71 -14.61 -0.63
C TYR A 63 -4.58 -16.03 -0.10
N ARG A 64 -4.97 -16.23 1.15
CA ARG A 64 -5.03 -17.53 1.81
C ARG A 64 -6.46 -17.84 2.18
N HIS A 65 -6.82 -19.11 2.03
CA HIS A 65 -8.13 -19.58 2.41
C HIS A 65 -8.30 -19.57 3.93
N ILE A 66 -9.44 -19.08 4.42
CA ILE A 66 -9.72 -18.98 5.86
C ILE A 66 -10.02 -20.37 6.46
N TYR A 67 -10.72 -21.24 5.72
CA TYR A 67 -11.20 -22.54 6.22
C TYR A 67 -11.10 -23.65 5.18
N GLY A 68 -10.07 -24.50 5.18
CA GLY A 68 -10.04 -25.68 4.30
C GLY A 68 -8.68 -25.93 3.67
N THR A 69 -8.68 -26.60 2.52
CA THR A 69 -7.48 -27.10 1.83
C THR A 69 -7.18 -26.37 0.52
N GLN A 70 -7.95 -25.34 0.17
CA GLN A 70 -7.75 -24.56 -1.04
C GLN A 70 -6.39 -23.86 -1.01
N SER A 71 -5.69 -23.92 -2.14
CA SER A 71 -4.38 -23.30 -2.30
C SER A 71 -4.45 -21.78 -2.20
N ASP A 72 -3.38 -21.21 -1.65
CA ASP A 72 -3.12 -19.78 -1.73
C ASP A 72 -3.04 -19.33 -3.21
N TYR A 73 -3.49 -18.11 -3.52
CA TYR A 73 -3.35 -17.54 -4.87
C TYR A 73 -2.84 -16.10 -4.84
N PHE A 74 -2.17 -15.70 -5.92
CA PHE A 74 -1.58 -14.38 -6.08
C PHE A 74 -2.48 -13.45 -6.91
N LYS A 75 -2.48 -12.16 -6.59
CA LYS A 75 -3.14 -11.11 -7.38
C LYS A 75 -2.30 -9.83 -7.37
N SER A 76 -2.23 -9.16 -8.51
CA SER A 76 -1.60 -7.84 -8.60
C SER A 76 -2.37 -6.82 -7.77
N ALA A 77 -1.65 -5.96 -7.04
CA ALA A 77 -2.26 -4.87 -6.29
C ALA A 77 -2.45 -3.64 -7.20
N THR A 78 -3.39 -2.76 -6.84
CA THR A 78 -3.65 -1.53 -7.60
C THR A 78 -2.70 -0.44 -7.15
N TYR A 79 -1.90 0.11 -8.07
CA TYR A 79 -1.03 1.25 -7.78
C TYR A 79 -1.84 2.49 -7.37
N LEU A 80 -1.31 3.24 -6.41
CA LEU A 80 -1.84 4.50 -5.92
C LEU A 80 -0.70 5.53 -5.83
N PRO A 81 -0.73 6.61 -6.62
CA PRO A 81 0.20 7.71 -6.44
C PRO A 81 -0.13 8.51 -5.16
N PRO A 82 0.87 9.18 -4.55
CA PRO A 82 0.63 10.13 -3.47
C PRO A 82 -0.29 11.27 -3.93
N GLU A 83 -1.10 11.81 -3.01
CA GLU A 83 -1.92 12.98 -3.28
C GLU A 83 -1.07 14.22 -3.60
N GLY A 84 -1.60 15.12 -4.43
CA GLY A 84 -0.94 16.37 -4.78
C GLY A 84 0.19 16.26 -5.82
N GLY A 85 0.37 15.11 -6.48
CA GLY A 85 1.34 14.95 -7.58
C GLY A 85 2.79 14.88 -7.10
N MET A 86 3.02 14.29 -5.92
CA MET A 86 4.36 14.17 -5.32
C MET A 86 5.00 12.81 -5.62
N GLU A 87 4.93 12.29 -6.85
CA GLU A 87 5.46 10.96 -7.17
C GLU A 87 6.98 10.83 -6.97
N SER A 88 7.71 11.94 -6.89
CA SER A 88 9.14 11.95 -6.51
C SER A 88 9.38 11.70 -5.01
N TYR A 89 8.33 11.54 -4.21
CA TYR A 89 8.41 11.40 -2.76
C TYR A 89 7.73 10.14 -2.22
N GLY A 90 7.07 9.36 -3.07
CA GLY A 90 6.44 8.13 -2.62
C GLY A 90 5.54 7.46 -3.64
N GLY A 91 5.08 6.27 -3.25
CA GLY A 91 4.17 5.44 -4.03
C GLY A 91 3.52 4.41 -3.12
N GLY A 92 2.33 3.94 -3.49
CA GLY A 92 1.60 2.94 -2.72
C GLY A 92 0.85 1.94 -3.60
N TYR A 93 0.40 0.88 -2.95
CA TYR A 93 -0.45 -0.14 -3.54
C TYR A 93 -1.61 -0.44 -2.61
N LYS A 94 -2.80 -0.65 -3.18
CA LYS A 94 -4.01 -1.02 -2.44
C LYS A 94 -4.63 -2.31 -2.97
N TRP A 95 -5.36 -3.02 -2.10
CA TRP A 95 -6.06 -4.27 -2.41
C TRP A 95 -7.21 -4.52 -1.43
N SER A 96 -8.16 -5.39 -1.82
CA SER A 96 -9.23 -5.87 -0.93
C SER A 96 -8.67 -6.90 0.06
N VAL A 97 -8.93 -6.74 1.35
CA VAL A 97 -8.47 -7.66 2.41
C VAL A 97 -9.13 -9.02 2.29
N SER A 98 -10.39 -9.05 1.88
CA SER A 98 -11.18 -10.27 1.71
C SER A 98 -11.69 -10.39 0.28
N GLU A 99 -11.73 -11.61 -0.23
CA GLU A 99 -12.23 -11.94 -1.57
C GLU A 99 -13.16 -13.16 -1.47
N GLN A 100 -13.96 -13.35 -2.52
CA GLN A 100 -14.91 -14.47 -2.66
C GLN A 100 -15.77 -14.65 -1.40
N ASP A 101 -16.65 -13.71 -1.10
CA ASP A 101 -17.54 -13.78 0.08
C ASP A 101 -16.85 -14.10 1.42
N ASN A 102 -15.58 -13.72 1.55
CA ASN A 102 -14.73 -13.94 2.73
C ASN A 102 -14.24 -15.37 2.90
N TYR A 103 -14.18 -16.17 1.84
CA TYR A 103 -13.46 -17.45 1.87
C TYR A 103 -11.95 -17.23 1.92
N PHE A 104 -11.46 -16.11 1.39
CA PHE A 104 -10.03 -15.78 1.36
C PHE A 104 -9.75 -14.45 2.05
N TYR A 105 -8.59 -14.39 2.70
CA TYR A 105 -8.03 -13.15 3.24
C TYR A 105 -6.61 -12.93 2.69
N THR A 106 -6.22 -11.67 2.55
CA THR A 106 -4.85 -11.32 2.20
C THR A 106 -3.93 -11.59 3.40
N TYR A 107 -3.03 -12.56 3.29
CA TYR A 107 -2.14 -12.89 4.40
C TYR A 107 -0.74 -12.29 4.25
N LYS A 108 -0.29 -11.97 3.04
CA LYS A 108 0.98 -11.28 2.78
C LYS A 108 0.97 -10.56 1.45
N GLY A 109 1.92 -9.66 1.28
CA GLY A 109 2.14 -8.98 0.01
C GLY A 109 3.35 -8.06 0.05
N TYR A 110 3.56 -7.35 -1.05
CA TYR A 110 4.69 -6.47 -1.22
C TYR A 110 4.37 -5.26 -2.12
N ALA A 111 5.16 -4.20 -1.93
CA ALA A 111 5.28 -3.07 -2.82
C ALA A 111 6.76 -2.81 -3.08
N ILE A 112 7.15 -2.79 -4.35
CA ILE A 112 8.52 -2.55 -4.79
C ILE A 112 8.54 -1.32 -5.67
N PHE A 113 9.48 -0.42 -5.40
CA PHE A 113 9.76 0.75 -6.22
C PHE A 113 11.24 0.80 -6.59
N VAL A 114 11.52 1.18 -7.84
CA VAL A 114 12.87 1.52 -8.30
C VAL A 114 12.90 3.03 -8.46
N ILE A 115 13.90 3.66 -7.86
CA ILE A 115 14.03 5.11 -7.77
C ILE A 115 15.42 5.57 -8.17
N GLU A 116 15.53 6.79 -8.68
CA GLU A 116 16.81 7.39 -9.01
C GLU A 116 16.85 8.92 -8.81
N LYS A 117 18.05 9.45 -8.61
CA LYS A 117 18.30 10.88 -8.44
C LYS A 117 19.62 11.28 -9.08
N ALA A 118 19.67 12.49 -9.66
CA ALA A 118 20.91 13.04 -10.21
C ALA A 118 21.95 13.33 -9.13
N ASN A 119 23.22 13.06 -9.43
CA ASN A 119 24.38 13.14 -8.54
C ASN A 119 24.40 12.10 -7.42
N TYR A 120 25.52 12.03 -6.70
CA TYR A 120 25.64 11.28 -5.45
C TYR A 120 24.71 11.88 -4.39
N ASN A 121 23.82 11.07 -3.82
CA ASN A 121 22.87 11.50 -2.80
C ASN A 121 22.65 10.41 -1.76
N HIS A 122 22.28 10.83 -0.55
CA HIS A 122 21.78 9.93 0.48
C HIS A 122 20.31 9.58 0.20
N LEU A 123 19.88 8.41 0.67
CA LEU A 123 18.51 7.94 0.59
C LEU A 123 17.94 7.77 1.99
N GLU A 124 16.74 8.28 2.20
CA GLU A 124 15.90 7.99 3.34
C GLU A 124 14.54 7.50 2.84
N ALA A 125 14.02 6.45 3.47
CA ALA A 125 12.74 5.86 3.10
C ALA A 125 11.98 5.35 4.32
N TYR A 126 10.66 5.39 4.25
CA TYR A 126 9.76 4.90 5.29
C TYR A 126 8.59 4.19 4.65
N THR A 127 8.06 3.18 5.35
CA THR A 127 6.88 2.46 4.90
C THR A 127 5.81 2.48 5.97
N ALA A 128 4.56 2.56 5.55
CA ALA A 128 3.41 2.45 6.42
C ALA A 128 2.35 1.54 5.81
N TYR A 129 1.63 0.86 6.70
CA TYR A 129 0.49 0.03 6.36
C TYR A 129 -0.77 0.66 6.93
N GLY A 130 -1.78 0.84 6.08
CA GLY A 130 -3.07 1.41 6.46
C GLY A 130 -4.20 0.48 6.06
N HIS A 131 -5.32 0.60 6.77
CA HIS A 131 -6.56 -0.11 6.43
C HIS A 131 -7.71 0.90 6.42
N GLN A 132 -8.58 0.77 5.43
CA GLN A 132 -9.82 1.54 5.34
C GLN A 132 -10.76 1.09 6.47
N GLN A 133 -11.48 2.03 7.09
CA GLN A 133 -12.61 1.76 7.99
C GLN A 133 -13.90 2.36 7.40
N GLY A 134 -14.91 1.52 7.13
CA GLY A 134 -16.21 1.88 6.52
C GLY A 134 -16.18 2.03 5.00
N TYR A 135 -17.16 2.74 4.43
CA TYR A 135 -17.16 3.20 3.03
C TYR A 135 -16.35 4.49 2.92
N ALA A 136 -15.04 4.36 2.73
CA ALA A 136 -14.13 5.50 2.68
C ALA A 136 -13.16 5.44 1.51
N LYS A 137 -12.73 6.59 0.98
CA LYS A 137 -11.59 6.63 0.07
C LYS A 137 -10.31 6.63 0.91
N LEU A 138 -9.45 5.64 0.69
CA LEU A 138 -8.12 5.55 1.30
C LEU A 138 -7.08 6.12 0.32
N SER A 139 -6.37 7.15 0.78
CA SER A 139 -5.26 7.78 0.07
C SER A 139 -4.14 8.12 1.05
N PHE A 140 -2.98 8.53 0.53
CA PHE A 140 -1.88 9.02 1.36
C PHE A 140 -1.24 10.26 0.74
N SER A 141 -0.68 11.12 1.58
CA SER A 141 0.17 12.23 1.17
C SER A 141 1.56 12.08 1.78
N VAL A 142 2.53 12.75 1.15
CA VAL A 142 3.89 12.94 1.65
C VAL A 142 4.07 14.45 1.72
N ARG A 143 4.45 15.01 2.88
CA ARG A 143 4.42 16.48 3.09
C ARG A 143 5.76 17.15 2.83
N SER A 144 6.84 16.52 3.27
CA SER A 144 8.23 16.82 2.90
C SER A 144 9.14 15.87 3.66
N GLY A 145 9.92 15.05 2.94
CA GLY A 145 10.78 14.05 3.56
C GLY A 145 10.15 12.66 3.58
N VAL A 146 10.20 11.99 4.74
CA VAL A 146 10.14 10.53 4.89
C VAL A 146 8.94 10.14 5.76
N ASP A 147 7.78 10.70 5.44
CA ASP A 147 6.51 10.50 6.16
C ASP A 147 5.43 9.89 5.25
N VAL A 148 4.49 9.15 5.84
CA VAL A 148 3.26 8.72 5.16
C VAL A 148 2.10 9.10 6.05
N GLN A 149 1.22 9.97 5.55
CA GLN A 149 -0.05 10.26 6.21
C GLN A 149 -1.20 9.67 5.41
N PHE A 150 -2.02 8.83 6.05
CA PHE A 150 -3.25 8.32 5.44
C PHE A 150 -4.41 9.31 5.61
N ASN A 151 -5.10 9.59 4.52
CA ASN A 151 -6.34 10.38 4.49
C ASN A 151 -7.52 9.42 4.32
N LEU A 152 -8.48 9.48 5.26
CA LEU A 152 -9.71 8.69 5.25
C LEU A 152 -10.90 9.62 5.02
N GLN A 153 -11.50 9.57 3.82
CA GLN A 153 -12.75 10.29 3.56
C GLN A 153 -13.93 9.34 3.74
N ARG A 154 -14.74 9.52 4.79
CA ARG A 154 -15.97 8.72 5.01
C ARG A 154 -17.14 9.29 4.20
N LYS A 155 -17.89 8.42 3.52
CA LYS A 155 -19.22 8.76 2.99
C LYS A 155 -20.28 8.17 3.93
N ASN A 156 -21.09 9.02 4.57
CA ASN A 156 -22.29 8.56 5.25
C ASN A 156 -23.32 8.11 4.20
N ILE A 157 -23.90 6.93 4.39
CA ILE A 157 -25.04 6.45 3.63
C ILE A 157 -26.13 6.17 4.66
N GLY A 158 -27.17 7.01 4.72
CA GLY A 158 -28.27 6.83 5.69
C GLY A 158 -29.16 8.04 6.00
N ASP A 159 -28.80 9.27 5.64
CA ASP A 159 -29.67 10.43 5.95
C ASP A 159 -30.84 10.63 4.95
N ASP A 160 -30.79 9.97 3.79
CA ASP A 160 -31.93 9.90 2.86
C ASP A 160 -32.80 8.68 3.17
N TYR A 161 -33.57 8.79 4.25
CA TYR A 161 -34.75 7.95 4.44
C TYR A 161 -35.70 8.24 3.25
N PHE A 162 -35.71 7.35 2.25
CA PHE A 162 -36.79 7.31 1.28
C PHE A 162 -38.09 6.98 2.04
N SER A 163 -38.85 8.00 2.40
CA SER A 163 -40.25 7.82 2.78
C SER A 163 -41.02 7.44 1.53
N ALA A 164 -41.09 6.15 1.22
CA ALA A 164 -42.10 5.65 0.29
C ALA A 164 -43.47 5.85 0.96
N ARG A 165 -44.12 6.98 0.67
CA ARG A 165 -45.58 7.08 0.81
C ARG A 165 -46.18 6.27 -0.33
N TYR A 166 -46.74 5.12 0.00
CA TYR A 166 -47.66 4.42 -0.90
C TYR A 166 -49.00 5.17 -0.93
N PRO A 167 -49.58 5.48 -2.10
CA PRO A 167 -51.01 5.61 -2.26
C PRO A 167 -51.71 4.24 -2.25
#